data_AF-A0A1R1YE25-F1
#
_entry.id   AF-A0A1R1YE25-F1
#
_cell.length_a   1.000
_cell.length_b   1.000
_cell.length_c   1.000
_cell.angle_alpha   90.00
_cell.angle_beta   90.00
_cell.angle_gamma   90.00
#
_symmetry.space_group_name_H-M   'P 1'
#
loop_
_entity.id
_entity.type
_entity.pdbx_description
1 polymer ?
#
loop_
_entity_poly.entity_id
_entity_poly.type
_entity_poly.pdbx_seq_one_letter_code
_entity_poly.pdbx_strand_id
1 'polypeptide(L)'
;MDISPVIELFREWRKNSSLTVKKITTKLCWMLSVSGFLYASGIHRIDDQHSHIEKGVLYLAIVVPKEKRGCRPVEKPCQINPHEDIVLYPSKCVHGLQRKGGIQSLPNSPH
;
A
#
# COMPACT_ATOMS: atom_id res chain seq x y z
N MET A 1 16.70 -14.47 -1.34
CA MET A 1 16.95 -13.47 -0.28
C MET A 1 16.23 -13.94 0.96
N ASP A 2 16.89 -13.92 2.12
CA ASP A 2 16.22 -14.12 3.39
C ASP A 2 15.52 -12.81 3.81
N ILE A 3 14.20 -12.87 3.99
CA ILE A 3 13.37 -11.72 4.40
C ILE A 3 12.98 -11.80 5.88
N SER A 4 13.38 -12.86 6.59
CA SER A 4 13.04 -13.10 8.00
C SER A 4 13.37 -11.91 8.91
N PRO A 5 14.53 -11.23 8.78
CA PRO A 5 14.85 -10.07 9.62
C PRO A 5 13.83 -8.92 9.50
N VAL A 6 13.27 -8.72 8.29
CA VAL A 6 12.26 -7.66 8.07
C VAL A 6 10.92 -8.06 8.66
N ILE A 7 10.56 -9.34 8.58
CA ILE A 7 9.32 -9.86 9.18
C ILE A 7 9.39 -9.73 10.71
N GLU A 8 10.53 -10.06 11.32
CA GLU A 8 10.76 -9.92 12.76
C GLU A 8 10.66 -8.45 13.21
N LEU A 9 11.29 -7.52 12.47
CA LEU A 9 11.16 -6.09 12.70
C LEU A 9 9.70 -5.62 12.67
N PHE A 10 8.91 -6.10 11.70
CA PHE A 10 7.48 -5.76 11.62
C PHE A 10 6.65 -6.36 12.77
N ARG A 11 7.01 -7.55 13.26
CA ARG A 11 6.37 -8.14 14.44
C ARG A 11 6.67 -7.31 15.69
N GLU A 12 7.90 -6.86 15.85
CA GLU A 12 8.32 -5.99 16.96
C GLU A 12 7.60 -4.63 16.91
N TRP A 13 7.54 -4.01 15.74
CA TRP A 13 6.80 -2.78 15.50
C TRP A 13 5.32 -2.89 15.83
N ARG A 14 4.70 -4.05 15.60
CA ARG A 14 3.30 -4.28 15.97
C ARG A 14 3.10 -4.39 17.48
N LYS A 15 4.03 -5.03 18.20
CA LYS A 15 3.96 -5.18 19.66
C LYS A 15 4.09 -3.83 20.37
N ASN A 16 4.90 -2.94 19.81
CA ASN A 16 5.07 -1.58 20.29
C ASN A 16 3.92 -0.71 19.74
N SER A 17 2.86 -0.53 20.53
CA SER A 17 1.60 0.13 20.16
C SER A 17 1.72 1.56 19.59
N SER A 18 2.87 2.22 19.74
CA SER A 18 3.16 3.53 19.15
C SER A 18 3.92 3.41 17.82
N LEU A 19 3.21 3.00 16.77
CA LEU A 19 3.73 3.14 15.42
C LEU A 19 3.58 4.59 14.94
N THR A 20 4.71 5.23 14.63
CA THR A 20 4.72 6.56 14.00
C THR A 20 4.27 6.46 12.55
N VAL A 21 3.76 7.57 12.00
CA VAL A 21 3.43 7.68 10.56
C VAL A 21 4.60 7.20 9.70
N LYS A 22 5.82 7.65 10.03
CA LYS A 22 7.04 7.23 9.33
C LYS A 22 7.24 5.71 9.30
N LYS A 23 7.08 5.01 10.42
CA LYS A 23 7.20 3.53 10.49
C LYS A 23 6.12 2.84 9.66
N ILE A 24 4.88 3.33 9.71
CA ILE A 24 3.76 2.78 8.93
C ILE A 24 3.99 2.98 7.44
N THR A 25 4.43 4.18 7.03
CA THR A 25 4.78 4.49 5.63
C THR A 25 5.94 3.62 5.14
N THR A 26 7.03 3.50 5.92
CA THR A 26 8.16 2.63 5.55
C THR A 26 7.73 1.17 5.38
N LYS A 27 6.93 0.65 6.32
CA LYS A 27 6.38 -0.69 6.22
C LYS A 27 5.51 -0.85 4.97
N LEU A 28 4.60 0.08 4.72
CA LEU A 28 3.73 0.05 3.55
C LEU A 28 4.55 0.09 2.25
N CYS A 29 5.51 1.01 2.11
CA CYS A 29 6.37 1.09 0.93
C CYS A 29 7.13 -0.20 0.68
N TRP A 30 7.70 -0.82 1.72
CA TRP A 30 8.38 -2.11 1.57
C TRP A 30 7.41 -3.20 1.09
N MET A 31 6.21 -3.26 1.67
CA MET A 31 5.20 -4.24 1.27
C MET A 31 4.74 -4.02 -0.17
N LEU A 32 4.55 -2.78 -0.61
CA LEU A 32 4.21 -2.45 -1.99
C LEU A 32 5.32 -2.86 -2.97
N SER A 33 6.58 -2.64 -2.60
CA SER A 33 7.72 -3.08 -3.42
C SER A 33 7.80 -4.60 -3.52
N VAL A 34 7.56 -5.33 -2.43
CA VAL A 34 7.71 -6.79 -2.38
C VAL A 34 6.50 -7.53 -2.97
N SER A 35 5.28 -7.09 -2.67
CA SER A 35 4.05 -7.78 -3.09
C SER A 35 3.49 -7.27 -4.42
N GLY A 36 3.62 -5.97 -4.71
CA GLY A 36 3.16 -5.37 -5.96
C GLY A 36 4.24 -5.26 -7.02
N PHE A 37 5.48 -5.69 -6.72
CA PHE A 37 6.66 -5.50 -7.57
C PHE A 37 6.85 -4.04 -8.04
N LEU A 38 6.44 -3.09 -7.20
CA LEU A 38 6.45 -1.68 -7.55
C LEU A 38 7.84 -1.07 -7.33
N TYR A 39 8.38 -0.44 -8.37
CA TYR A 39 9.52 0.44 -8.23
C TYR A 39 9.14 1.69 -7.41
N ALA A 40 10.14 2.36 -6.83
CA ALA A 40 9.94 3.62 -6.11
C ALA A 40 9.16 4.66 -6.94
N SER A 41 9.42 4.72 -8.25
CA SER A 41 8.67 5.59 -9.17
C SER A 41 7.22 5.16 -9.37
N GLY A 42 6.91 3.86 -9.32
CA GLY A 42 5.54 3.34 -9.35
C GLY A 42 4.79 3.68 -8.07
N ILE A 43 5.43 3.50 -6.90
CA ILE A 43 4.86 3.86 -5.59
C ILE A 43 4.55 5.36 -5.52
N HIS A 44 5.46 6.20 -6.00
CA HIS A 44 5.26 7.66 -6.05
C HIS A 44 4.11 8.09 -6.98
N ARG A 45 3.72 7.22 -7.93
CA ARG A 45 2.66 7.47 -8.91
C ARG A 45 1.34 6.82 -8.56
N ILE A 46 1.23 6.24 -7.36
CA ILE A 46 -0.05 5.75 -6.87
C ILE A 46 -0.97 6.95 -6.67
N ASP A 47 -2.12 6.91 -7.32
CA ASP A 47 -3.21 7.84 -7.12
C ASP A 47 -4.07 7.32 -5.97
N ASP A 48 -4.01 8.02 -4.83
CA ASP A 48 -4.75 7.65 -3.64
C ASP A 48 -6.25 7.93 -3.76
N GLN A 49 -6.70 8.78 -4.67
CA GLN A 49 -8.14 9.05 -4.88
C GLN A 49 -8.83 7.92 -5.62
N HIS A 50 -8.10 7.28 -6.54
CA HIS A 50 -8.61 6.16 -7.35
C HIS A 50 -8.22 4.78 -6.80
N SER A 51 -7.35 4.73 -5.80
CA SER A 51 -7.05 3.51 -5.06
C SER A 51 -8.15 3.22 -4.04
N HIS A 52 -8.41 1.95 -3.75
CA HIS A 52 -9.43 1.56 -2.77
C HIS A 52 -9.13 0.19 -2.15
N ILE A 53 -9.84 -0.13 -1.07
CA ILE A 53 -9.79 -1.45 -0.44
C ILE A 53 -11.18 -2.08 -0.57
N GLU A 54 -11.25 -3.30 -1.10
CA GLU A 54 -12.48 -4.08 -1.14
C GLU A 54 -12.21 -5.50 -0.63
N LYS A 55 -13.02 -5.95 0.34
CA LYS A 55 -12.92 -7.30 0.95
C LYS A 55 -11.50 -7.66 1.39
N GLY A 56 -10.72 -6.63 1.77
CA GLY A 56 -9.33 -6.79 2.20
C GLY A 56 -8.28 -6.73 1.09
N VAL A 57 -8.69 -6.83 -0.16
CA VAL A 57 -7.83 -6.64 -1.34
C VAL A 57 -7.55 -5.15 -1.51
N LEU A 58 -6.29 -4.80 -1.74
CA LEU A 58 -5.85 -3.45 -2.02
C LEU A 58 -5.74 -3.24 -3.53
N TYR A 59 -6.58 -2.36 -4.07
CA TYR A 59 -6.56 -1.95 -5.46
C TYR A 59 -5.84 -0.60 -5.57
N LEU A 60 -4.75 -0.59 -6.33
CA LEU A 60 -3.91 0.58 -6.54
C LEU A 60 -4.04 1.08 -7.98
N ALA A 61 -4.36 2.36 -8.13
CA ALA A 61 -4.30 3.04 -9.41
C ALA A 61 -2.91 3.66 -9.59
N ILE A 62 -2.13 3.19 -10.57
CA ILE A 62 -0.78 3.73 -10.84
C ILE A 62 -0.83 4.55 -12.12
N VAL A 63 -0.59 5.85 -12.01
CA VAL A 63 -0.65 6.77 -13.15
C VAL A 63 0.65 6.69 -13.94
N VAL A 64 0.59 6.29 -15.22
CA VAL A 64 1.75 6.22 -16.10
C VAL A 64 1.72 7.39 -17.09
N PRO A 65 2.44 8.51 -16.82
CA PRO A 65 2.33 9.73 -17.62
C PRO A 65 2.89 9.58 -19.06
N LYS A 66 3.79 8.61 -19.28
CA LYS A 66 4.41 8.38 -20.60
C LYS A 66 3.53 7.59 -21.55
N GLU A 67 2.55 6.86 -21.04
CA GLU A 67 1.61 6.10 -21.85
C GLU A 67 0.35 6.95 -21.97
N LYS A 68 0.04 7.41 -23.18
CA LYS A 68 -1.16 8.20 -23.47
C LYS A 68 -2.09 7.38 -24.34
N ARG A 69 -3.32 7.13 -23.88
CA ARG A 69 -4.43 6.65 -24.72
C ARG A 69 -5.42 7.79 -24.85
N GLY A 70 -5.56 8.34 -26.06
CA GLY A 70 -6.45 9.48 -26.32
C GLY A 70 -6.12 10.74 -25.50
N CYS A 71 -4.83 11.09 -25.37
CA CYS A 71 -4.34 12.26 -24.61
C CYS A 71 -4.52 12.23 -23.08
N ARG A 72 -5.01 11.12 -22.50
CA ARG A 72 -5.10 10.94 -21.05
C ARG A 72 -3.97 10.05 -20.53
N PRO A 73 -3.41 10.31 -19.34
CA PRO A 73 -2.51 9.37 -18.66
C PRO A 73 -3.21 8.03 -18.50
N VAL A 74 -2.50 6.93 -18.76
CA VAL A 74 -3.04 5.59 -18.55
C VAL A 74 -2.83 5.17 -17.10
N GLU A 75 -3.92 4.77 -16.45
CA GLU A 75 -3.89 4.10 -15.16
C GLU A 75 -3.60 2.61 -15.35
N LYS A 76 -2.61 2.10 -14.62
CA LYS A 76 -2.35 0.67 -14.52
C LYS A 76 -2.87 0.18 -13.18
N PRO A 77 -3.96 -0.62 -13.15
CA PRO A 77 -4.43 -1.20 -11.91
C PRO A 77 -3.42 -2.23 -11.40
N CYS A 78 -3.15 -2.21 -10.10
CA CYS A 78 -2.38 -3.22 -9.39
C CYS A 78 -3.21 -3.73 -8.22
N GLN A 79 -3.36 -5.05 -8.12
CA GLN A 79 -4.11 -5.71 -7.07
C GLN A 79 -3.16 -6.41 -6.12
N ILE A 80 -3.30 -6.14 -4.83
CA ILE A 80 -2.56 -6.84 -3.78
C ILE A 80 -3.55 -7.54 -2.87
N ASN A 81 -3.48 -8.87 -2.88
CA ASN A 81 -4.36 -9.73 -2.09
C ASN A 81 -4.01 -9.70 -0.60
N PRO A 82 -4.97 -9.97 0.28
CA PRO A 82 -4.71 -10.14 1.69
C PRO A 82 -3.75 -11.30 1.95
N HIS A 83 -2.79 -11.09 2.84
CA HIS A 83 -1.93 -12.15 3.35
C HIS A 83 -2.55 -12.74 4.62
N GLU A 84 -2.42 -14.05 4.83
CA GLU A 84 -2.94 -14.74 6.02
C GLU A 84 -2.34 -14.20 7.31
N ASP A 85 -1.02 -13.97 7.34
CA ASP A 85 -0.38 -13.22 8.40
C ASP A 85 -0.71 -11.73 8.30
N ILE A 86 -1.51 -11.25 9.24
CA ILE A 86 -1.89 -9.84 9.40
C ILE A 86 -0.69 -8.88 9.54
N VAL A 87 0.48 -9.36 9.97
CA VAL A 87 1.71 -8.55 10.00
C VAL A 87 2.15 -8.17 8.59
N LEU A 88 1.88 -9.02 7.61
CA LEU A 88 2.20 -8.85 6.19
C LEU A 88 0.98 -8.42 5.37
N TYR A 89 -0.02 -7.82 6.01
CA TYR A 89 -1.25 -7.41 5.35
C TYR A 89 -1.26 -5.91 4.99
N PRO A 90 -1.09 -5.52 3.70
CA PRO A 90 -0.87 -4.11 3.33
C PRO A 90 -2.07 -3.21 3.64
N SER A 91 -3.29 -3.72 3.46
CA SER A 91 -4.52 -2.97 3.73
C SER A 91 -4.62 -2.50 5.18
N LYS A 92 -4.07 -3.26 6.15
CA LYS A 92 -4.02 -2.85 7.56
C LYS A 92 -3.07 -1.68 7.80
N CYS A 93 -1.97 -1.60 7.05
CA CYS A 93 -1.04 -0.48 7.14
C CYS A 93 -1.68 0.80 6.60
N VAL A 94 -2.39 0.70 5.49
CA VAL A 94 -3.15 1.80 4.88
C VAL A 94 -4.21 2.35 5.85
N HIS A 95 -5.01 1.47 6.46
CA HIS A 95 -5.96 1.88 7.52
C HIS A 95 -5.27 2.56 8.70
N GLY A 96 -4.11 2.05 9.12
CA GLY A 96 -3.31 2.65 10.20
C GLY A 96 -2.80 4.06 9.85
N LEU A 97 -2.49 4.30 8.59
CA LEU A 97 -2.03 5.59 8.09
C LEU A 97 -3.17 6.61 8.01
N GLN A 98 -4.36 6.19 7.54
CA GLN A 98 -5.58 7.00 7.52
C GLN A 98 -5.98 7.48 8.93
N ARG A 99 -5.97 6.57 9.91
CA ARG A 99 -6.27 6.91 11.32
C ARG A 99 -5.32 7.94 11.93
N LYS A 100 -4.12 8.07 11.37
CA LYS A 100 -3.08 9.02 11.83
C LYS A 100 -2.99 10.26 10.93
N GLY A 101 -3.90 10.44 9.98
CA GLY A 101 -3.93 11.59 9.05
C GLY A 101 -2.79 11.59 8.03
N GLY A 102 -2.13 10.45 7.80
CA GLY A 102 -0.97 10.38 6.89
C GLY A 102 -1.32 10.25 5.41
N ILE A 103 -2.57 9.89 5.08
CA ILE A 103 -3.15 9.87 3.73
C ILE A 103 -4.65 10.20 3.85
N GLN A 104 -5.26 10.68 2.76
CA GLN A 104 -6.72 10.81 2.70
C GLN A 104 -7.38 9.42 2.81
N SER A 105 -8.61 9.37 3.33
CA SER A 105 -9.36 8.11 3.45
C SER A 105 -9.61 7.55 2.06
N LEU A 106 -9.11 6.34 1.79
CA LEU A 106 -9.47 5.61 0.60
C LEU A 106 -10.95 5.26 0.71
N PRO A 107 -11.74 5.42 -0.36
CA PRO A 107 -13.12 4.99 -0.37
C PRO A 107 -13.18 3.47 -0.12
N ASN A 108 -14.07 3.04 0.78
CA ASN A 108 -14.49 1.65 0.80
C ASN A 108 -15.42 1.45 -0.39
N SER A 109 -15.16 0.45 -1.22
CA SER A 109 -16.04 0.14 -2.35
C SER A 109 -17.45 -0.21 -1.83
N PRO A 110 -18.51 0.47 -2.29
CA PRO A 110 -19.88 0.20 -1.86
C PRO A 110 -20.49 -0.91 -2.73
N HIS A 111 -19.89 -2.10 -2.79
CA HIS A 111 -20.47 -3.25 -3.51
C HIS A 111 -20.21 -4.60 -2.82
#